data_AF-A0A524KGF8-F1
#
_entry.id   AF-A0A524KGF8-F1
#
_cell.length_a   1.000
_cell.length_b   1.000
_cell.length_c   1.000
_cell.angle_alpha   90.00
_cell.angle_beta   90.00
_cell.angle_gamma   90.00
#
_symmetry.space_group_name_H-M   'P 1'
#
loop_
_entity.id
_entity.type
_entity.pdbx_description
1 polymer ?
#
loop_
_entity_poly.entity_id
_entity_poly.type
_entity_poly.pdbx_seq_one_letter_code
_entity_poly.pdbx_strand_id
1 'polypeptide(L)'
;MSDKTIFTCAVTGSGSSHLKYDGVPKSPEEIASAAIKAAKAGASIVHLHVREPGTGTPCRSFALYEETVRLIRSSGVDVIINLTTGMGGDYIPVDGDPACLDKGSDMACVDDRMEHIVRLKPEICTLDCGSFNDGENISYISTLDMLRNSAKQILAAGVIPEIEAFELGHIWQAKVLLKENLLPKNTIFQLCMGIPYAAEATVENVIAMKNALPTGYSWGAFGIGRNEMAMLAQSWIMGGNCRVGLEDNIYLEKGVFATNEQLVERGVDIIRRLGGNVMSPSETRVRLGLA
;
A
#
# COMPACT_ATOMS: atom_id res chain seq x y z
N MET A 1 20.76 -5.58 21.16
CA MET A 1 19.45 -6.05 20.67
C MET A 1 19.43 -5.76 19.18
N SER A 2 18.98 -6.69 18.35
CA SER A 2 18.83 -6.43 16.90
C SER A 2 17.60 -5.55 16.72
N ASP A 3 17.75 -4.42 16.01
CA ASP A 3 16.62 -3.55 15.68
C ASP A 3 15.61 -4.35 14.84
N LYS A 4 14.32 -4.21 15.19
CA LYS A 4 13.22 -4.85 14.46
C LYS A 4 12.43 -3.83 13.65
N THR A 5 11.98 -4.22 12.47
CA THR A 5 11.15 -3.38 11.60
C THR A 5 9.83 -4.04 11.22
N ILE A 6 8.83 -3.21 10.92
CA ILE A 6 7.56 -3.67 10.36
C ILE A 6 7.81 -4.09 8.91
N PHE A 7 7.18 -5.17 8.49
CA PHE A 7 7.34 -5.73 7.15
C PHE A 7 5.97 -5.99 6.52
N THR A 8 5.64 -5.21 5.49
CA THR A 8 4.38 -5.28 4.75
C THR A 8 4.55 -6.12 3.48
N CYS A 9 3.57 -6.95 3.16
CA CYS A 9 3.46 -7.61 1.86
C CYS A 9 2.23 -7.10 1.09
N ALA A 10 2.45 -6.44 -0.04
CA ALA A 10 1.42 -5.95 -0.95
C ALA A 10 1.09 -7.01 -2.01
N VAL A 11 -0.02 -7.72 -1.81
CA VAL A 11 -0.15 -9.08 -2.36
C VAL A 11 -0.55 -9.14 -3.84
N THR A 12 -1.22 -8.11 -4.37
CA THR A 12 -1.79 -8.16 -5.74
C THR A 12 -1.93 -6.80 -6.42
N GLY A 13 -2.28 -5.73 -5.70
CA GLY A 13 -2.45 -4.39 -6.26
C GLY A 13 -3.62 -4.18 -7.22
N SER A 14 -3.68 -2.97 -7.77
CA SER A 14 -4.53 -2.56 -8.89
C SER A 14 -3.75 -2.41 -10.21
N GLY A 15 -2.44 -2.63 -10.20
CA GLY A 15 -1.62 -2.50 -11.41
C GLY A 15 -1.91 -3.54 -12.51
N SER A 16 -1.33 -3.30 -13.68
CA SER A 16 -1.42 -4.15 -14.88
C SER A 16 -0.54 -5.42 -14.81
N SER A 17 0.11 -5.69 -13.68
CA SER A 17 0.98 -6.86 -13.45
C SER A 17 0.32 -8.21 -13.80
N HIS A 18 -0.98 -8.35 -13.52
CA HIS A 18 -1.77 -9.55 -13.84
C HIS A 18 -1.87 -9.86 -15.34
N LEU A 19 -1.64 -8.88 -16.21
CA LEU A 19 -1.60 -9.06 -17.67
C LEU A 19 -0.27 -9.65 -18.16
N LYS A 20 0.77 -9.56 -17.32
CA LYS A 20 2.14 -10.02 -17.64
C LYS A 20 2.48 -11.34 -16.98
N TYR A 21 1.83 -11.66 -15.86
CA TYR A 21 2.08 -12.85 -15.07
C TYR A 21 0.79 -13.40 -14.47
N ASP A 22 0.45 -14.64 -14.84
CA ASP A 22 -0.77 -15.30 -14.36
C ASP A 22 -0.74 -15.68 -12.88
N GLY A 23 0.44 -15.74 -12.26
CA GLY A 23 0.57 -16.03 -10.84
C GLY A 23 0.28 -14.86 -9.90
N VAL A 24 -0.08 -13.68 -10.44
CA VAL A 24 -0.64 -12.59 -9.63
C VAL A 24 -2.02 -13.03 -9.11
N PRO A 25 -2.27 -13.05 -7.77
CA PRO A 25 -3.52 -13.52 -7.19
C PRO A 25 -4.73 -12.69 -7.64
N LYS A 26 -5.83 -13.33 -8.07
CA LYS A 26 -7.02 -12.65 -8.61
C LYS A 26 -8.27 -12.90 -7.77
N SER A 27 -8.55 -14.16 -7.43
CA SER A 27 -9.75 -14.50 -6.64
C SER A 27 -9.55 -14.20 -5.14
N PRO A 28 -10.64 -14.05 -4.36
CA PRO A 28 -10.54 -13.93 -2.91
C PRO A 28 -9.73 -15.04 -2.25
N GLU A 29 -9.87 -16.29 -2.70
CA GLU A 29 -9.15 -17.45 -2.20
C GLU A 29 -7.65 -17.39 -2.53
N GLU A 30 -7.30 -16.98 -3.75
CA GLU A 30 -5.91 -16.81 -4.16
C GLU A 30 -5.24 -15.69 -3.36
N ILE A 31 -5.92 -14.54 -3.23
CA ILE A 31 -5.43 -13.37 -2.49
C ILE A 31 -5.25 -13.72 -1.02
N ALA A 32 -6.24 -14.37 -0.39
CA ALA A 32 -6.15 -14.80 1.00
C ALA A 32 -5.02 -15.82 1.21
N SER A 33 -4.90 -16.81 0.31
CA SER A 33 -3.81 -17.80 0.34
C SER A 33 -2.43 -17.15 0.24
N ALA A 34 -2.26 -16.19 -0.67
CA ALA A 34 -1.01 -15.44 -0.82
C ALA A 34 -0.69 -14.60 0.43
N ALA A 35 -1.68 -13.91 1.00
CA ALA A 35 -1.53 -13.15 2.24
C ALA A 35 -1.09 -14.05 3.42
N ILE A 36 -1.71 -15.23 3.55
CA ILE A 36 -1.37 -16.20 4.60
C ILE A 36 0.06 -16.73 4.43
N LYS A 37 0.49 -17.02 3.19
CA LYS A 37 1.86 -17.46 2.91
C LYS A 37 2.88 -16.35 3.20
N ALA A 38 2.58 -15.11 2.82
CA ALA A 38 3.41 -13.95 3.13
C ALA A 38 3.57 -13.74 4.64
N ALA A 39 2.48 -13.87 5.40
CA ALA A 39 2.52 -13.79 6.87
C ALA A 39 3.42 -14.88 7.47
N LYS A 40 3.28 -16.14 7.01
CA LYS A 40 4.15 -17.25 7.43
C LYS A 40 5.63 -17.04 7.08
N ALA A 41 5.91 -16.34 5.98
CA ALA A 41 7.26 -16.00 5.55
C ALA A 41 7.91 -14.86 6.37
N GLY A 42 7.11 -14.09 7.11
CA GLY A 42 7.61 -13.04 8.01
C GLY A 42 6.97 -11.66 7.84
N ALA A 43 5.97 -11.51 6.97
CA ALA A 43 5.21 -10.26 6.90
C ALA A 43 4.35 -10.09 8.15
N SER A 44 4.39 -8.90 8.77
CA SER A 44 3.52 -8.53 9.88
C SER A 44 2.22 -7.89 9.41
N ILE A 45 2.24 -7.26 8.23
CA ILE A 45 1.10 -6.60 7.59
C ILE A 45 0.92 -7.19 6.18
N VAL A 46 -0.33 -7.40 5.77
CA VAL A 46 -0.68 -7.67 4.37
C VAL A 46 -1.52 -6.52 3.83
N HIS A 47 -1.05 -5.91 2.74
CA HIS A 47 -1.78 -4.88 2.01
C HIS A 47 -2.57 -5.51 0.87
N LEU A 48 -3.86 -5.19 0.82
CA LEU A 48 -4.84 -5.91 0.00
C LEU A 48 -5.60 -4.98 -0.94
N HIS A 49 -5.65 -5.42 -2.18
CA HIS A 49 -6.62 -5.04 -3.21
C HIS A 49 -7.49 -6.26 -3.54
N VAL A 50 -8.59 -6.04 -4.25
CA VAL A 50 -9.39 -7.11 -4.85
C VAL A 50 -9.48 -6.94 -6.36
N ARG A 51 -9.73 -8.05 -7.05
CA ARG A 51 -9.81 -8.14 -8.50
C ARG A 51 -11.03 -8.97 -8.88
N GLU A 52 -11.59 -8.69 -10.05
CA GLU A 52 -12.62 -9.54 -10.64
C GLU A 52 -12.04 -10.94 -10.90
N PRO A 53 -12.57 -12.02 -10.28
CA PRO A 53 -11.92 -13.33 -10.33
C PRO A 53 -11.74 -13.91 -11.73
N GLY A 54 -12.67 -13.60 -12.65
CA GLY A 54 -12.64 -14.11 -14.02
C GLY A 54 -11.61 -13.44 -14.92
N THR A 55 -11.33 -12.15 -14.72
CA THR A 55 -10.47 -11.35 -15.61
C THR A 55 -9.16 -10.90 -14.96
N GLY A 56 -9.12 -10.83 -13.63
CA GLY A 56 -8.05 -10.19 -12.87
C GLY A 56 -8.11 -8.66 -12.89
N THR A 57 -9.14 -8.07 -13.52
CA THR A 57 -9.32 -6.62 -13.56
C THR A 57 -9.45 -6.08 -12.14
N PRO A 58 -8.70 -5.05 -11.75
CA PRO A 58 -8.89 -4.39 -10.46
C PRO A 58 -10.34 -3.94 -10.28
N CYS A 59 -10.87 -4.10 -9.07
CA CYS A 59 -12.20 -3.57 -8.76
C CYS A 59 -12.31 -3.21 -7.28
N ARG A 60 -13.39 -2.53 -6.93
CA ARG A 60 -13.70 -2.10 -5.56
C ARG A 60 -14.95 -2.76 -4.99
N SER A 61 -15.23 -3.99 -5.42
CA SER A 61 -16.40 -4.75 -4.97
C SER A 61 -16.32 -5.04 -3.47
N PHE A 62 -17.28 -4.52 -2.70
CA PHE A 62 -17.38 -4.79 -1.27
C PHE A 62 -17.43 -6.29 -0.97
N ALA A 63 -18.21 -7.07 -1.74
CA ALA A 63 -18.37 -8.50 -1.53
C ALA A 63 -17.04 -9.27 -1.66
N LEU A 64 -16.17 -8.84 -2.56
CA LEU A 64 -14.86 -9.45 -2.73
C LEU A 64 -13.93 -9.08 -1.56
N TYR A 65 -13.94 -7.82 -1.10
CA TYR A 65 -13.19 -7.45 0.11
C TYR A 65 -13.67 -8.22 1.34
N GLU A 66 -14.98 -8.32 1.53
CA GLU A 66 -15.58 -9.05 2.65
C GLU A 66 -15.14 -10.51 2.65
N GLU A 67 -15.21 -11.18 1.50
CA GLU A 67 -14.81 -12.58 1.39
C GLU A 67 -13.31 -12.77 1.63
N THR A 68 -12.44 -11.95 1.01
CA THR A 68 -10.99 -12.03 1.23
C THR A 68 -10.63 -11.82 2.70
N VAL A 69 -11.19 -10.79 3.35
CA VAL A 69 -10.94 -10.49 4.76
C VAL A 69 -11.45 -11.61 5.66
N ARG A 70 -12.64 -12.16 5.38
CA ARG A 70 -13.20 -13.30 6.11
C ARG A 70 -12.29 -14.52 6.03
N LEU A 71 -11.79 -14.86 4.83
CA LEU A 71 -10.89 -15.98 4.61
C LEU A 71 -9.58 -15.80 5.41
N ILE A 72 -8.95 -14.63 5.35
CA ILE A 72 -7.72 -14.34 6.10
C ILE A 72 -7.96 -14.44 7.61
N ARG A 73 -8.99 -13.77 8.15
CA ARG A 73 -9.31 -13.78 9.58
C ARG A 73 -9.66 -15.18 10.10
N SER A 74 -10.26 -16.04 9.26
CA SER A 74 -10.62 -17.42 9.61
C SER A 74 -9.48 -18.44 9.47
N SER A 75 -8.33 -18.05 8.94
CA SER A 75 -7.23 -18.97 8.59
C SER A 75 -6.44 -19.52 9.78
N GLY A 76 -6.59 -18.92 10.96
CA GLY A 76 -5.77 -19.23 12.14
C GLY A 76 -4.34 -18.66 12.07
N VAL A 77 -4.01 -17.85 11.06
CA VAL A 77 -2.73 -17.15 10.95
C VAL A 77 -2.92 -15.69 11.35
N ASP A 78 -2.18 -15.27 12.38
CA ASP A 78 -2.17 -13.88 12.80
C ASP A 78 -1.43 -13.03 11.76
N VAL A 79 -2.08 -11.96 11.29
CA VAL A 79 -1.52 -10.94 10.41
C VAL A 79 -2.38 -9.68 10.51
N ILE A 80 -1.77 -8.51 10.40
CA ILE A 80 -2.50 -7.24 10.37
C ILE A 80 -2.99 -7.00 8.93
N ILE A 81 -4.26 -6.64 8.79
CA ILE A 81 -4.85 -6.34 7.48
C ILE A 81 -4.76 -4.83 7.21
N ASN A 82 -4.15 -4.48 6.08
CA ASN A 82 -4.16 -3.14 5.49
C ASN A 82 -5.01 -3.18 4.21
N LEU A 83 -6.13 -2.45 4.17
CA LEU A 83 -6.97 -2.37 2.97
C LEU A 83 -6.71 -1.08 2.21
N THR A 84 -6.56 -1.19 0.89
CA THR A 84 -6.41 -0.02 0.03
C THR A 84 -7.64 0.89 0.05
N THR A 85 -7.45 2.19 -0.07
CA THR A 85 -8.52 3.12 -0.47
C THR A 85 -8.22 3.85 -1.79
N GLY A 86 -7.18 3.42 -2.50
CA GLY A 86 -6.69 4.09 -3.70
C GLY A 86 -7.67 4.02 -4.86
N MET A 87 -8.38 2.92 -5.03
CA MET A 87 -9.31 2.73 -6.15
C MET A 87 -10.41 3.80 -6.20
N GLY A 88 -10.91 4.10 -7.40
CA GLY A 88 -11.89 5.17 -7.63
C GLY A 88 -11.28 6.57 -7.79
N GLY A 89 -9.97 6.68 -8.02
CA GLY A 89 -9.27 7.94 -8.29
C GLY A 89 -8.67 8.06 -9.69
N ASP A 90 -8.90 7.08 -10.58
CA ASP A 90 -8.23 7.00 -11.88
C ASP A 90 -8.98 7.82 -12.93
N TYR A 91 -8.40 8.96 -13.29
CA TYR A 91 -8.92 9.86 -14.30
C TYR A 91 -8.18 9.67 -15.63
N ILE A 92 -8.94 9.30 -16.67
CA ILE A 92 -8.45 9.23 -18.05
C ILE A 92 -9.32 10.18 -18.88
N PRO A 93 -8.76 11.26 -19.46
CA PRO A 93 -9.53 12.14 -20.34
C PRO A 93 -9.80 11.47 -21.69
N VAL A 94 -10.91 11.83 -22.31
CA VAL A 94 -11.12 11.61 -23.74
C VAL A 94 -10.07 12.40 -24.53
N ASP A 95 -9.53 11.81 -25.60
CA ASP A 95 -8.50 12.46 -26.43
C ASP A 95 -8.97 13.84 -26.94
N GLY A 96 -8.15 14.86 -26.68
CA GLY A 96 -8.44 16.26 -27.02
C GLY A 96 -9.48 16.97 -26.14
N ASP A 97 -10.13 16.30 -25.18
CA ASP A 97 -11.12 16.90 -24.30
C ASP A 97 -10.95 16.47 -22.81
N PRO A 98 -10.20 17.24 -22.02
CA PRO A 98 -10.01 16.96 -20.59
C PRO A 98 -11.26 17.21 -19.74
N ALA A 99 -12.36 17.72 -20.28
CA ALA A 99 -13.61 17.83 -19.52
C ALA A 99 -14.38 16.49 -19.45
N CYS A 100 -14.05 15.53 -20.33
CA CYS A 100 -14.78 14.27 -20.48
C CYS A 100 -13.97 13.07 -19.99
N LEU A 101 -14.60 12.20 -19.20
CA LEU A 101 -14.01 10.94 -18.74
C LEU A 101 -14.09 9.88 -19.85
N ASP A 102 -12.95 9.31 -20.22
CA ASP A 102 -12.90 8.10 -21.03
C ASP A 102 -13.45 6.91 -20.24
N LYS A 103 -13.96 5.90 -20.95
CA LYS A 103 -14.49 4.64 -20.39
C LYS A 103 -13.47 3.84 -19.56
N GLY A 104 -12.17 4.11 -19.73
CA GLY A 104 -11.11 3.53 -18.92
C GLY A 104 -10.95 4.17 -17.54
N SER A 105 -11.61 5.30 -17.27
CA SER A 105 -11.56 5.95 -15.96
C SER A 105 -12.26 5.13 -14.88
N ASP A 106 -11.70 5.12 -13.67
CA ASP A 106 -12.36 4.67 -12.44
C ASP A 106 -12.44 5.85 -11.46
N MET A 107 -13.49 6.65 -11.58
CA MET A 107 -13.74 7.82 -10.74
C MET A 107 -14.96 7.59 -9.86
N ALA A 108 -14.75 7.44 -8.56
CA ALA A 108 -15.79 7.19 -7.57
C ALA A 108 -15.85 8.32 -6.53
N CYS A 109 -17.01 8.49 -5.89
CA CYS A 109 -17.12 9.42 -4.76
C CYS A 109 -16.36 8.85 -3.54
N VAL A 110 -16.02 9.71 -2.58
CA VAL A 110 -15.28 9.27 -1.38
C VAL A 110 -16.03 8.17 -0.61
N ASP A 111 -17.35 8.26 -0.52
CA ASP A 111 -18.14 7.27 0.24
C ASP A 111 -18.04 5.87 -0.38
N ASP A 112 -18.09 5.75 -1.71
CA ASP A 112 -17.88 4.49 -2.43
C ASP A 112 -16.45 3.96 -2.21
N ARG A 113 -15.45 4.84 -2.17
CA ARG A 113 -14.05 4.47 -1.93
C ARG A 113 -13.78 4.01 -0.49
N MET A 114 -14.61 4.42 0.46
CA MET A 114 -14.47 4.12 1.89
C MET A 114 -15.39 3.00 2.37
N GLU A 115 -16.33 2.53 1.53
CA GLU A 115 -17.39 1.59 1.95
C GLU A 115 -16.83 0.38 2.70
N HIS A 116 -15.83 -0.29 2.13
CA HIS A 116 -15.23 -1.49 2.71
C HIS A 116 -14.44 -1.18 3.99
N ILE A 117 -13.85 0.01 4.13
CA ILE A 117 -13.17 0.42 5.37
C ILE A 117 -14.17 0.61 6.50
N VAL A 118 -15.25 1.35 6.24
CA VAL A 118 -16.28 1.66 7.24
C VAL A 118 -16.99 0.40 7.71
N ARG A 119 -17.27 -0.53 6.78
CA ARG A 119 -18.00 -1.77 7.07
C ARG A 119 -17.12 -2.87 7.65
N LEU A 120 -15.90 -3.08 7.14
CA LEU A 120 -15.03 -4.20 7.57
C LEU A 120 -14.09 -3.85 8.72
N LYS A 121 -13.82 -2.55 8.92
CA LYS A 121 -12.93 -2.00 9.96
C LYS A 121 -11.63 -2.79 10.06
N PRO A 122 -10.78 -2.74 9.01
CA PRO A 122 -9.44 -3.33 9.10
C PRO A 122 -8.61 -2.59 10.16
N GLU A 123 -7.52 -3.18 10.60
CA GLU A 123 -6.59 -2.48 11.51
C GLU A 123 -5.97 -1.24 10.85
N ILE A 124 -5.63 -1.35 9.56
CA ILE A 124 -4.99 -0.30 8.77
C ILE A 124 -5.74 -0.12 7.45
N CYS A 125 -5.73 1.09 6.90
CA CYS A 125 -6.04 1.30 5.49
C CYS A 125 -5.09 2.32 4.87
N THR A 126 -4.84 2.22 3.56
CA THR A 126 -4.06 3.25 2.87
C THR A 126 -4.90 4.51 2.65
N LEU A 127 -4.24 5.66 2.55
CA LEU A 127 -4.81 6.92 2.10
C LEU A 127 -3.79 7.61 1.18
N ASP A 128 -4.02 7.47 -0.13
CA ASP A 128 -3.20 8.12 -1.15
C ASP A 128 -3.41 9.62 -1.10
N CYS A 129 -2.39 10.33 -0.63
CA CYS A 129 -2.42 11.77 -0.47
C CYS A 129 -2.12 12.43 -1.81
N GLY A 130 -3.00 13.30 -2.29
CA GLY A 130 -2.76 14.19 -3.42
C GLY A 130 -3.02 13.59 -4.80
N SER A 131 -3.19 14.49 -5.77
CA SER A 131 -3.35 14.15 -7.18
C SER A 131 -2.01 14.25 -7.92
N PHE A 132 -1.76 13.33 -8.85
CA PHE A 132 -0.55 13.32 -9.67
C PHE A 132 -0.80 12.58 -10.99
N ASN A 133 0.10 12.70 -11.96
CA ASN A 133 0.04 11.89 -13.17
C ASN A 133 0.59 10.49 -12.88
N ASP A 134 -0.11 9.45 -13.31
CA ASP A 134 0.25 8.04 -13.06
C ASP A 134 0.54 7.28 -14.37
N GLY A 135 0.73 8.02 -15.47
CA GLY A 135 0.97 7.47 -16.80
C GLY A 135 0.81 8.53 -17.88
N GLU A 136 0.96 8.12 -19.15
CA GLU A 136 0.94 9.07 -20.28
C GLU A 136 -0.41 9.78 -20.45
N ASN A 137 -1.52 9.08 -20.21
CA ASN A 137 -2.88 9.62 -20.35
C ASN A 137 -3.76 9.26 -19.13
N ILE A 138 -3.16 9.16 -17.94
CA ILE A 138 -3.89 8.86 -16.70
C ILE A 138 -3.34 9.71 -15.56
N SER A 139 -4.24 10.23 -14.74
CA SER A 139 -3.92 10.93 -13.50
C SER A 139 -4.71 10.32 -12.35
N TYR A 140 -4.07 10.26 -11.19
CA TYR A 140 -4.75 9.97 -9.95
C TYR A 140 -5.34 11.25 -9.34
N ILE A 141 -6.59 11.21 -8.91
CA ILE A 141 -7.32 12.35 -8.36
C ILE A 141 -7.66 12.13 -6.88
N SER A 142 -7.03 12.93 -6.03
CA SER A 142 -7.30 13.00 -4.60
C SER A 142 -7.06 14.42 -4.11
N THR A 143 -8.09 15.25 -4.22
CA THR A 143 -8.03 16.64 -3.73
C THR A 143 -7.94 16.69 -2.21
N LEU A 144 -7.45 17.79 -1.64
CA LEU A 144 -7.36 17.95 -0.18
C LEU A 144 -8.74 17.81 0.50
N ASP A 145 -9.82 18.23 -0.13
CA ASP A 145 -11.17 18.06 0.43
C ASP A 145 -11.64 16.61 0.40
N MET A 146 -11.28 15.84 -0.64
CA MET A 146 -11.47 14.39 -0.65
C MET A 146 -10.68 13.74 0.49
N LEU A 147 -9.41 14.11 0.67
CA LEU A 147 -8.58 13.61 1.77
C LEU A 147 -9.17 13.92 3.15
N ARG A 148 -9.68 15.15 3.36
CA ARG A 148 -10.37 15.50 4.61
C ARG A 148 -11.60 14.64 4.84
N ASN A 149 -12.39 14.36 3.80
CA ASN A 149 -13.55 13.49 3.92
C ASN A 149 -13.14 12.06 4.26
N SER A 150 -12.20 11.48 3.49
CA SER A 150 -11.66 10.14 3.74
C SER A 150 -11.10 10.00 5.14
N ALA A 151 -10.25 10.93 5.59
CA ALA A 151 -9.64 10.91 6.91
C ALA A 151 -10.68 10.95 8.04
N LYS A 152 -11.78 11.72 7.89
CA LYS A 152 -12.89 11.72 8.85
C LYS A 152 -13.57 10.35 8.94
N GLN A 153 -13.80 9.69 7.81
CA GLN A 153 -14.44 8.37 7.78
C GLN A 153 -13.54 7.29 8.37
N ILE A 154 -12.25 7.30 8.02
CA ILE A 154 -11.22 6.41 8.58
C ILE A 154 -11.15 6.56 10.11
N LEU A 155 -11.06 7.81 10.59
CA LEU A 155 -11.02 8.11 12.02
C LEU A 155 -12.30 7.65 12.73
N ALA A 156 -13.48 7.89 12.14
CA ALA A 156 -14.76 7.43 12.70
C ALA A 156 -14.90 5.91 12.73
N ALA A 157 -14.27 5.20 11.79
CA ALA A 157 -14.23 3.74 11.76
C ALA A 157 -13.24 3.15 12.79
N GLY A 158 -12.37 3.97 13.38
CA GLY A 158 -11.33 3.53 14.32
C GLY A 158 -10.14 2.84 13.64
N VAL A 159 -9.91 3.14 12.36
CA VAL A 159 -8.86 2.54 11.54
C VAL A 159 -7.63 3.46 11.51
N ILE A 160 -6.42 2.90 11.48
CA ILE A 160 -5.19 3.68 11.33
C ILE A 160 -4.91 3.92 9.85
N PRO A 161 -4.74 5.18 9.39
CA PRO A 161 -4.31 5.45 8.03
C PRO A 161 -2.81 5.21 7.85
N GLU A 162 -2.45 4.55 6.76
CA GLU A 162 -1.15 4.58 6.11
C GLU A 162 -1.19 5.60 4.98
N ILE A 163 -0.51 6.73 5.16
CA ILE A 163 -0.40 7.78 4.15
C ILE A 163 0.55 7.31 3.06
N GLU A 164 0.02 7.11 1.85
CA GLU A 164 0.82 6.83 0.66
C GLU A 164 1.20 8.19 0.04
N ALA A 165 2.50 8.49 0.06
CA ALA A 165 3.07 9.75 -0.41
C ALA A 165 3.99 9.49 -1.61
N PHE A 166 3.50 9.89 -2.79
CA PHE A 166 4.18 9.76 -4.07
C PHE A 166 5.14 10.93 -4.36
N GLU A 167 4.96 12.09 -3.72
CA GLU A 167 5.84 13.25 -3.83
C GLU A 167 5.79 14.15 -2.58
N LEU A 168 6.54 15.26 -2.56
CA LEU A 168 6.73 16.13 -1.37
C LEU A 168 5.48 16.92 -0.96
N GLY A 169 4.68 17.39 -1.90
CA GLY A 169 3.39 18.05 -1.69
C GLY A 169 2.37 17.13 -1.03
N HIS A 170 2.39 15.82 -1.29
CA HIS A 170 1.54 14.83 -0.64
C HIS A 170 1.84 14.75 0.86
N ILE A 171 3.12 14.80 1.24
CA ILE A 171 3.55 14.91 2.64
C ILE A 171 3.07 16.23 3.25
N TRP A 172 3.09 17.33 2.50
CA TRP A 172 2.55 18.60 2.96
C TRP A 172 1.03 18.54 3.21
N GLN A 173 0.27 17.91 2.31
CA GLN A 173 -1.16 17.69 2.50
C GLN A 173 -1.44 16.86 3.75
N ALA A 174 -0.70 15.78 3.98
CA ALA A 174 -0.82 14.98 5.19
C ALA A 174 -0.51 15.79 6.48
N LYS A 175 0.46 16.71 6.43
CA LYS A 175 0.72 17.65 7.55
C LYS A 175 -0.45 18.60 7.81
N VAL A 176 -1.18 19.01 6.76
CA VAL A 176 -2.41 19.80 6.92
C VAL A 176 -3.46 18.98 7.67
N LEU A 177 -3.70 17.72 7.27
CA LEU A 177 -4.64 16.83 7.95
C LEU A 177 -4.26 16.56 9.42
N LEU A 178 -2.96 16.39 9.71
CA LEU A 178 -2.44 16.29 11.08
C LEU A 178 -2.74 17.54 11.90
N LYS A 179 -2.50 18.74 11.33
CA LYS A 179 -2.81 20.02 11.99
C LYS A 179 -4.31 20.18 12.26
N GLU A 180 -5.14 19.61 11.40
CA GLU A 180 -6.60 19.59 11.54
C GLU A 180 -7.10 18.49 12.49
N ASN A 181 -6.20 17.70 13.09
CA ASN A 181 -6.51 16.55 13.95
C ASN A 181 -7.36 15.47 13.26
N LEU A 182 -7.23 15.34 11.93
CA LEU A 182 -7.93 14.33 11.15
C LEU A 182 -7.15 13.02 11.02
N LEU A 183 -5.87 13.02 11.38
CA LEU A 183 -5.01 11.85 11.37
C LEU A 183 -4.56 11.53 12.80
N PRO A 184 -4.64 10.27 13.25
CA PRO A 184 -4.22 9.89 14.59
C PRO A 184 -2.69 9.89 14.73
N LYS A 185 -2.18 9.96 15.97
CA LYS A 185 -0.72 10.04 16.25
C LYS A 185 0.08 8.82 15.80
N ASN A 186 -0.58 7.68 15.62
CA ASN A 186 0.01 6.43 15.14
C ASN A 186 -0.16 6.23 13.62
N THR A 187 -0.52 7.28 12.87
CA THR A 187 -0.49 7.30 11.40
C THR A 187 0.86 6.84 10.88
N ILE A 188 0.84 6.08 9.80
CA ILE A 188 2.05 5.56 9.12
C ILE A 188 2.27 6.40 7.86
N PHE A 189 3.53 6.67 7.51
CA PHE A 189 3.90 7.33 6.25
C PHE A 189 4.66 6.37 5.35
N GLN A 190 4.13 6.08 4.17
CA GLN A 190 4.79 5.26 3.16
C GLN A 190 5.20 6.12 1.98
N LEU A 191 6.50 6.08 1.64
CA LEU A 191 7.06 6.79 0.50
C LEU A 191 7.01 5.87 -0.72
N CYS A 192 6.21 6.25 -1.72
CA CYS A 192 5.93 5.44 -2.90
C CYS A 192 6.90 5.81 -4.02
N MET A 193 7.95 5.02 -4.21
CA MET A 193 9.07 5.42 -5.08
C MET A 193 9.03 4.75 -6.45
N GLY A 194 9.26 5.54 -7.50
CA GLY A 194 9.41 5.06 -8.88
C GLY A 194 8.09 4.88 -9.63
N ILE A 195 6.97 5.33 -9.08
CA ILE A 195 5.70 5.43 -9.80
C ILE A 195 5.86 6.46 -10.95
N PRO A 196 5.37 6.19 -12.17
CA PRO A 196 5.56 7.09 -13.31
C PRO A 196 5.17 8.53 -12.98
N TYR A 197 6.04 9.49 -13.32
CA TYR A 197 5.84 10.93 -13.12
C TYR A 197 5.67 11.42 -11.67
N ALA A 198 5.82 10.53 -10.69
CA ALA A 198 5.98 10.87 -9.27
C ALA A 198 7.48 10.91 -8.88
N ALA A 199 7.79 10.80 -7.59
CA ALA A 199 9.18 10.73 -7.13
C ALA A 199 9.89 9.48 -7.69
N GLU A 200 10.99 9.70 -8.42
CA GLU A 200 11.82 8.59 -8.90
C GLU A 200 12.44 7.81 -7.74
N ALA A 201 12.69 6.51 -7.94
CA ALA A 201 13.33 5.63 -6.95
C ALA A 201 14.85 5.85 -6.86
N THR A 202 15.24 7.01 -6.35
CA THR A 202 16.63 7.41 -6.10
C THR A 202 16.87 7.64 -4.61
N VAL A 203 18.13 7.50 -4.19
CA VAL A 203 18.52 7.73 -2.79
C VAL A 203 18.24 9.17 -2.37
N GLU A 204 18.53 10.12 -3.26
CA GLU A 204 18.32 11.56 -3.05
C GLU A 204 16.85 11.88 -2.80
N ASN A 205 15.93 11.28 -3.56
CA ASN A 205 14.50 11.50 -3.39
C ASN A 205 14.00 10.90 -2.08
N VAL A 206 14.44 9.69 -1.71
CA VAL A 206 14.08 9.09 -0.41
C VAL A 206 14.57 9.97 0.75
N ILE A 207 15.81 10.48 0.68
CA ILE A 207 16.35 11.40 1.70
C ILE A 207 15.51 12.68 1.78
N ALA A 208 15.20 13.29 0.64
CA ALA A 208 14.40 14.51 0.59
C ALA A 208 13.01 14.31 1.22
N MET A 209 12.30 13.25 0.81
CA MET A 209 10.96 12.93 1.30
C MET A 209 10.97 12.53 2.79
N LYS A 210 11.91 11.69 3.23
CA LYS A 210 12.08 11.33 4.64
C LYS A 210 12.34 12.55 5.52
N ASN A 211 13.16 13.49 5.06
CA ASN A 211 13.44 14.73 5.80
C ASN A 211 12.23 15.68 5.85
N ALA A 212 11.29 15.53 4.90
CA ALA A 212 10.04 16.28 4.90
C ALA A 212 8.98 15.65 5.81
N LEU A 213 9.13 14.43 6.33
CA LEU A 213 8.13 13.81 7.21
C LEU A 213 7.98 14.53 8.56
N PRO A 214 6.80 14.49 9.20
CA PRO A 214 6.64 14.90 10.59
C PRO A 214 7.44 13.97 11.52
N THR A 215 7.99 14.52 12.61
CA THR A 215 8.79 13.75 13.57
C THR A 215 7.91 12.87 14.46
N GLY A 216 8.44 11.71 14.86
CA GLY A 216 7.77 10.79 15.79
C GLY A 216 6.73 9.86 15.16
N TYR A 217 6.56 9.90 13.83
CA TYR A 217 5.67 8.99 13.10
C TYR A 217 6.42 7.78 12.56
N SER A 218 5.71 6.65 12.45
CA SER A 218 6.20 5.46 11.76
C SER A 218 6.27 5.76 10.26
N TRP A 219 7.33 5.30 9.59
CA TRP A 219 7.47 5.50 8.15
C TRP A 219 8.15 4.33 7.46
N GLY A 220 7.95 4.17 6.17
CA GLY A 220 8.66 3.24 5.31
C GLY A 220 8.76 3.77 3.88
N ALA A 221 9.49 3.08 3.03
CA ALA A 221 9.55 3.34 1.60
C ALA A 221 9.58 2.02 0.83
N PHE A 222 8.97 2.02 -0.36
CA PHE A 222 9.04 0.90 -1.30
C PHE A 222 9.39 1.41 -2.69
N GLY A 223 9.82 0.49 -3.55
CA GLY A 223 10.09 0.76 -4.96
C GLY A 223 9.44 -0.27 -5.85
N ILE A 224 9.11 0.12 -7.09
CA ILE A 224 8.49 -0.79 -8.05
C ILE A 224 9.51 -1.56 -8.90
N GLY A 225 9.10 -2.77 -9.33
CA GLY A 225 9.85 -3.65 -10.21
C GLY A 225 11.26 -3.92 -9.71
N ARG A 226 12.26 -3.67 -10.57
CA ARG A 226 13.68 -3.93 -10.25
C ARG A 226 14.20 -3.16 -9.03
N ASN A 227 13.51 -2.08 -8.62
CA ASN A 227 13.93 -1.22 -7.52
C ASN A 227 13.44 -1.70 -6.15
N GLU A 228 12.52 -2.68 -6.09
CA GLU A 228 11.89 -3.15 -4.85
C GLU A 228 12.90 -3.48 -3.75
N MET A 229 13.83 -4.40 -4.02
CA MET A 229 14.81 -4.85 -3.03
C MET A 229 15.81 -3.76 -2.64
N ALA A 230 16.16 -2.85 -3.58
CA ALA A 230 17.06 -1.75 -3.31
C ALA A 230 16.41 -0.69 -2.41
N MET A 231 15.15 -0.33 -2.68
CA MET A 231 14.40 0.60 -1.84
C MET A 231 14.06 0.01 -0.48
N LEU A 232 13.79 -1.29 -0.39
CA LEU A 232 13.64 -2.00 0.89
C LEU A 232 14.90 -1.85 1.75
N ALA A 233 16.07 -2.13 1.18
CA ALA A 233 17.34 -1.99 1.90
C ALA A 233 17.59 -0.54 2.32
N GLN A 234 17.32 0.43 1.43
CA GLN A 234 17.46 1.86 1.72
C GLN A 234 16.53 2.32 2.86
N SER A 235 15.26 1.90 2.84
CA SER A 235 14.28 2.20 3.88
C SER A 235 14.77 1.68 5.23
N TRP A 236 15.16 0.40 5.28
CA TRP A 236 15.69 -0.23 6.48
C TRP A 236 16.91 0.50 7.05
N ILE A 237 17.93 0.79 6.22
CA ILE A 237 19.17 1.47 6.64
C ILE A 237 18.87 2.86 7.22
N MET A 238 17.81 3.53 6.76
CA MET A 238 17.39 4.84 7.25
C MET A 238 16.46 4.77 8.47
N GLY A 239 16.19 3.57 9.00
CA GLY A 239 15.30 3.33 10.14
C GLY A 239 13.81 3.31 9.79
N GLY A 240 13.48 3.02 8.54
CA GLY A 240 12.12 2.85 8.04
C GLY A 240 11.63 1.40 8.05
N ASN A 241 10.32 1.26 7.84
CA ASN A 241 9.61 0.01 7.61
C ASN A 241 9.79 -0.47 6.17
N CYS A 242 9.56 -1.76 5.94
CA CYS A 242 9.82 -2.39 4.65
C CYS A 242 8.52 -2.89 4.00
N ARG A 243 8.46 -2.83 2.68
CA ARG A 243 7.36 -3.35 1.87
C ARG A 243 7.90 -4.04 0.61
N VAL A 244 7.27 -5.16 0.25
CA VAL A 244 7.47 -5.92 -1.00
C VAL A 244 6.14 -6.50 -1.45
N GLY A 245 6.10 -7.12 -2.62
CA GLY A 245 5.03 -8.02 -3.01
C GLY A 245 4.72 -7.94 -4.49
N LEU A 246 3.86 -8.85 -4.97
CA LEU A 246 3.51 -8.94 -6.39
C LEU A 246 2.76 -7.72 -6.91
N GLU A 247 2.20 -6.90 -6.02
CA GLU A 247 1.71 -5.56 -6.34
C GLU A 247 2.82 -4.67 -6.92
N ASP A 248 3.98 -4.67 -6.27
CA ASP A 248 5.07 -3.75 -6.57
C ASP A 248 6.07 -4.37 -7.57
N ASN A 249 6.27 -5.69 -7.53
CA ASN A 249 7.23 -6.41 -8.37
C ASN A 249 6.82 -7.87 -8.61
N ILE A 250 6.74 -8.28 -9.88
CA ILE A 250 6.42 -9.68 -10.25
C ILE A 250 7.64 -10.60 -10.37
N TYR A 251 8.86 -10.08 -10.27
CA TYR A 251 10.08 -10.82 -10.56
C TYR A 251 10.90 -11.12 -9.31
N LEU A 252 11.28 -12.39 -9.15
CA LEU A 252 12.27 -12.79 -8.16
C LEU A 252 13.66 -12.37 -8.65
N GLU A 253 13.97 -12.63 -9.91
CA GLU A 253 15.17 -12.13 -10.57
C GLU A 253 14.88 -11.93 -12.06
N LYS A 254 15.86 -11.47 -12.84
CA LYS A 254 15.63 -11.16 -14.25
C LYS A 254 15.09 -12.39 -15.00
N GLY A 255 13.83 -12.31 -15.41
CA GLY A 255 13.15 -13.37 -16.17
C GLY A 255 12.55 -14.50 -15.31
N VAL A 256 12.66 -14.45 -13.99
CA VAL A 256 12.08 -15.45 -13.07
C VAL A 256 10.98 -14.78 -12.27
N PHE A 257 9.74 -15.21 -12.44
CA PHE A 257 8.61 -14.70 -11.65
C PHE A 257 8.69 -15.13 -10.19
N ALA A 258 8.18 -14.29 -9.30
CA ALA A 258 8.13 -14.54 -7.86
C ALA A 258 6.76 -15.01 -7.40
N THR A 259 6.72 -15.60 -6.21
CA THR A 259 5.54 -15.57 -5.33
C THR A 259 5.71 -14.54 -4.22
N ASN A 260 4.62 -14.12 -3.57
CA ASN A 260 4.68 -13.16 -2.46
C ASN A 260 5.60 -13.64 -1.34
N GLU A 261 5.51 -14.91 -0.94
CA GLU A 261 6.38 -15.48 0.10
C GLU A 261 7.86 -15.45 -0.27
N GLN A 262 8.22 -15.65 -1.55
CA GLN A 262 9.62 -15.56 -1.99
C GLN A 262 10.17 -14.13 -1.89
N LEU A 263 9.35 -13.11 -2.18
CA LEU A 263 9.75 -11.72 -2.02
C LEU A 263 9.91 -11.35 -0.53
N VAL A 264 8.99 -11.82 0.32
CA VAL A 264 9.09 -11.65 1.78
C VAL A 264 10.35 -12.33 2.32
N GLU A 265 10.59 -13.60 1.99
CA GLU A 265 11.78 -14.36 2.42
C GLU A 265 13.07 -13.64 2.03
N ARG A 266 13.13 -13.11 0.80
CA ARG A 266 14.28 -12.35 0.32
C ARG A 266 14.48 -11.05 1.09
N GLY A 267 13.42 -10.26 1.28
CA GLY A 267 13.53 -9.01 2.04
C GLY A 267 13.92 -9.25 3.50
N VAL A 268 13.36 -10.29 4.13
CA VAL A 268 13.74 -10.73 5.49
C VAL A 268 15.22 -11.14 5.55
N ASP A 269 15.72 -11.90 4.56
CA ASP A 269 17.13 -12.29 4.48
C ASP A 269 18.06 -11.07 4.34
N ILE A 270 17.69 -10.08 3.50
CA ILE A 270 18.44 -8.82 3.37
C ILE A 270 18.54 -8.11 4.74
N ILE A 271 17.43 -7.93 5.43
CA ILE A 271 17.40 -7.27 6.75
C ILE A 271 18.27 -8.03 7.76
N ARG A 272 18.16 -9.37 7.80
CA ARG A 272 18.96 -10.21 8.69
C ARG A 272 20.46 -10.11 8.41
N ARG A 273 20.87 -10.11 7.15
CA ARG A 273 22.27 -9.95 6.74
C ARG A 273 22.83 -8.58 7.09
N LEU A 274 21.96 -7.56 7.16
CA LEU A 274 22.30 -6.22 7.63
C LEU A 274 22.21 -6.07 9.17
N GLY A 275 22.00 -7.17 9.91
CA GLY A 275 22.00 -7.19 11.38
C GLY A 275 20.64 -6.90 12.05
N GLY A 276 19.58 -6.75 11.26
CA GLY A 276 18.21 -6.50 11.71
C GLY A 276 17.35 -7.77 11.87
N ASN A 277 16.08 -7.56 12.21
CA ASN A 277 15.05 -8.59 12.13
C ASN A 277 13.69 -7.97 11.81
N VAL A 278 12.69 -8.78 11.51
CA VAL A 278 11.30 -8.32 11.29
C VAL A 278 10.45 -8.51 12.53
N MET A 279 9.46 -7.64 12.70
CA MET A 279 8.46 -7.73 13.77
C MET A 279 7.42 -8.80 13.44
N SER A 280 6.97 -9.54 14.46
CA SER A 280 5.73 -10.30 14.36
C SER A 280 4.51 -9.36 14.23
N PRO A 281 3.35 -9.87 13.80
CA PRO A 281 2.10 -9.10 13.84
C PRO A 281 1.80 -8.55 15.25
N SER A 282 1.99 -9.35 16.31
CA SER A 282 1.81 -8.90 17.69
C SER A 282 2.75 -7.76 18.11
N GLU A 283 4.04 -7.83 17.76
CA GLU A 283 5.01 -6.76 17.99
C GLU A 283 4.63 -5.50 17.22
N THR A 284 4.11 -5.67 16.00
CA THR A 284 3.65 -4.58 15.14
C THR A 284 2.42 -3.90 15.72
N ARG A 285 1.45 -4.67 16.25
CA ARG A 285 0.28 -4.08 16.94
C ARG A 285 0.70 -3.23 18.13
N VAL A 286 1.62 -3.73 18.96
CA VAL A 286 2.17 -2.95 20.08
C VAL A 286 2.88 -1.68 19.58
N ARG A 287 3.72 -1.79 18.54
CA ARG A 287 4.44 -0.64 17.97
C ARG A 287 3.50 0.43 17.43
N LEU A 288 2.40 0.03 16.81
CA LEU A 288 1.42 0.95 16.20
C LEU A 288 0.28 1.34 17.15
N GLY A 289 0.21 0.77 18.35
CA GLY A 289 -0.92 0.99 19.27
C GLY A 289 -2.24 0.47 18.73
N LEU A 290 -2.22 -0.63 17.97
CA LEU A 290 -3.40 -1.35 17.52
C LEU A 290 -3.96 -2.22 18.66
N ALA A 291 -5.28 -2.35 18.71
CA ALA A 291 -6.00 -3.19 19.67
C ALA A 291 -5.82 -4.69 19.38
#